data_AF-A0A158P0T0-F1
#
_entry.id   AF-A0A158P0T0-F1
#
_cell.length_a   1.000
_cell.length_b   1.000
_cell.length_c   1.000
_cell.angle_alpha   90.00
_cell.angle_beta   90.00
_cell.angle_gamma   90.00
#
_symmetry.space_group_name_H-M   'P 1'
#
loop_
_entity.id
_entity.type
_entity.pdbx_description
1 polymer ?
#
loop_
_entity_poly.entity_id
_entity_poly.type
_entity_poly.pdbx_seq_one_letter_code
_entity_poly.pdbx_strand_id
1 'polypeptide(L)'
;MAEFVEKRCQDMIPELEQMEKLKLFDKKEIRSIAKKLKEYEYKIQRHTKTKEDYLRYIQYEMDLLKLIKQRRDKYGITQKRSVIDYGITNKMNNLYKEAISKFQDDIRFWVAYMKFCKHVVGSEHFHSNINHMLGRMLQVHRDKPKCWHIAAYWELEENKNKYSARQYLLRGLQIHPNSQLLYTDAFKLELDNRFATTSTNAENSENQEGHIDPVPTTDDSEIPVPLKTAFFIYQQAFDRIKDVKFIIALLNITNEYDNTKPLQLKIICDMIREYAHEPLMWDTLARRELQGLAQPVSNTPTESENADQKSLRARITSCNEVYQTAIKKIKTAEIWSLYIECLLEINRDLRLLPNLKRKLLKTALMQAHRVKKLKEEHYLCWIDILNADKESNKNNEGMRKKLDEVLQGATDVLPNSVGIWHARLNHLLQCDLEKEAYAMFPEVTDKFGEKALPLWKLRFLHAQLKNWDEVEESYQAALKYPLIAKDVKASWLEWLVLTKGIRAARKAYDDLYLQPLTSLEFHKKMISLELIQPEIMSKYVRRPYEMAIMHFGTHDTSIWLDYIKYEMQYGEPKKASDIHERAVKTLDSSLTYSFIRDYGLIMAKPDSIK
;
A
#
# COMPACT_ATOMS: atom_id res chain seq x y z
N MET A 1 -8.75 -36.17 -36.15
CA MET A 1 -8.16 -34.88 -35.68
C MET A 1 -7.52 -34.09 -36.82
N ALA A 2 -6.70 -34.72 -37.68
CA ALA A 2 -6.09 -34.05 -38.84
C ALA A 2 -7.10 -33.57 -39.88
N GLU A 3 -8.14 -34.37 -40.18
CA GLU A 3 -9.20 -34.01 -41.15
C GLU A 3 -9.94 -32.69 -40.81
N PHE A 4 -10.16 -32.42 -39.52
CA PHE A 4 -10.79 -31.16 -39.08
C PHE A 4 -9.87 -29.95 -39.27
N VAL A 5 -8.55 -30.13 -39.09
CA VAL A 5 -7.53 -29.10 -39.33
C VAL A 5 -7.40 -28.84 -40.83
N GLU A 6 -7.45 -29.89 -41.65
CA GLU A 6 -7.39 -29.79 -43.11
C GLU A 6 -8.61 -29.08 -43.69
N LYS A 7 -9.82 -29.38 -43.20
CA LYS A 7 -11.04 -28.67 -43.56
C LYS A 7 -10.97 -27.17 -43.22
N ARG A 8 -10.53 -26.82 -42.00
CA ARG A 8 -10.35 -25.41 -41.62
C ARG A 8 -9.28 -24.70 -42.44
N CYS A 9 -8.19 -25.39 -42.77
CA CYS A 9 -7.18 -24.85 -43.67
C CYS A 9 -7.74 -24.63 -45.08
N GLN A 10 -8.63 -25.49 -45.57
CA GLN A 10 -9.31 -25.33 -46.86
C GLN A 10 -10.27 -24.14 -46.87
N ASP A 11 -11.03 -23.94 -45.79
CA ASP A 11 -11.97 -22.80 -45.65
C ASP A 11 -11.24 -21.44 -45.68
N MET A 12 -9.94 -21.41 -45.38
CA MET A 12 -9.10 -20.20 -45.38
C MET A 12 -8.49 -19.87 -46.75
N ILE A 13 -8.45 -20.83 -47.68
CA ILE A 13 -7.83 -20.65 -49.00
C ILE A 13 -8.50 -19.51 -49.78
N PRO A 14 -9.85 -19.39 -49.85
CA PRO A 14 -10.51 -18.33 -50.59
C PRO A 14 -10.19 -16.92 -50.06
N GLU A 15 -10.01 -16.77 -48.75
CA GLU A 15 -9.68 -15.48 -48.11
C GLU A 15 -8.24 -15.07 -48.44
N LEU A 16 -7.30 -16.01 -48.37
CA LEU A 16 -5.88 -15.78 -48.68
C LEU A 16 -5.66 -15.50 -50.18
N GLU A 17 -6.37 -16.21 -51.07
CA GLU A 17 -6.33 -15.93 -52.51
C GLU A 17 -6.91 -14.55 -52.86
N GLN A 18 -7.92 -14.09 -52.12
CA GLN A 18 -8.47 -12.74 -52.29
C GLN A 18 -7.50 -11.66 -51.82
N MET A 19 -6.76 -11.90 -50.72
CA MET A 19 -5.70 -11.00 -50.28
C MET A 19 -4.54 -10.90 -51.30
N GLU A 20 -4.25 -12.00 -52.01
CA GLU A 20 -3.28 -12.04 -53.11
C GLU A 20 -3.75 -11.24 -54.33
N LYS A 21 -4.99 -11.47 -54.75
CA LYS A 21 -5.60 -10.80 -55.92
C LYS A 21 -5.69 -9.28 -55.73
N LEU A 22 -5.89 -8.82 -54.49
CA LEU A 22 -5.91 -7.41 -54.13
C LEU A 22 -4.51 -6.81 -53.91
N LYS A 23 -3.43 -7.57 -54.13
CA LYS A 23 -2.02 -7.17 -53.88
C LYS A 23 -1.79 -6.62 -52.47
N LEU A 24 -2.57 -7.07 -51.49
CA LEU A 24 -2.40 -6.66 -50.08
C LEU A 24 -1.21 -7.36 -49.44
N PHE A 25 -0.87 -8.56 -49.91
CA PHE A 25 0.27 -9.36 -49.46
C PHE A 25 0.96 -10.04 -50.65
N ASP A 26 2.27 -10.25 -50.53
CA ASP A 26 3.03 -10.98 -51.52
C ASP A 26 2.80 -12.49 -51.43
N LYS A 27 3.02 -13.21 -52.54
CA LYS A 27 3.00 -14.68 -52.60
C LYS A 27 3.88 -15.36 -51.55
N LYS A 28 4.95 -14.70 -51.08
CA LYS A 28 5.83 -15.22 -50.01
C LYS A 28 5.21 -14.99 -48.63
N GLU A 29 4.60 -13.82 -48.41
CA GLU A 29 3.93 -13.47 -47.15
C GLU A 29 2.68 -14.34 -46.92
N ILE A 30 1.87 -14.55 -47.96
CA ILE A 30 0.66 -15.40 -47.88
C ILE A 30 1.02 -16.84 -47.51
N ARG A 31 2.11 -17.38 -48.08
CA ARG A 31 2.63 -18.71 -47.69
C ARG A 31 3.08 -18.75 -46.23
N SER A 32 3.71 -17.69 -45.73
CA SER A 32 4.08 -17.57 -44.32
C SER A 32 2.85 -17.47 -43.41
N ILE A 33 1.83 -16.71 -43.81
CA ILE A 33 0.56 -16.58 -43.08
C ILE A 33 -0.16 -17.93 -43.01
N ALA A 34 -0.31 -18.62 -44.15
CA ALA A 34 -0.91 -19.95 -44.22
C ALA A 34 -0.19 -20.97 -43.33
N LYS A 35 1.15 -20.96 -43.32
CA LYS A 35 1.96 -21.82 -42.47
C LYS A 35 1.70 -21.56 -40.98
N LYS A 36 1.75 -20.30 -40.54
CA LYS A 36 1.50 -19.92 -39.14
C LYS A 36 0.08 -20.29 -38.71
N LEU A 37 -0.92 -20.06 -39.57
CA LEU A 37 -2.31 -20.40 -39.27
C LEU A 37 -2.51 -21.93 -39.13
N LYS A 38 -1.88 -22.72 -40.01
CA LYS A 38 -1.86 -24.18 -39.90
C LYS A 38 -1.22 -24.63 -38.57
N GLU A 39 -0.10 -24.04 -38.17
CA GLU A 39 0.54 -24.33 -36.88
C GLU A 39 -0.37 -24.03 -35.67
N TYR A 40 -1.13 -22.94 -35.69
CA TYR A 40 -2.07 -22.61 -34.62
C TYR A 40 -3.28 -23.57 -34.57
N GLU A 41 -3.83 -23.96 -35.72
CA GLU A 41 -4.91 -24.97 -35.77
C GLU A 41 -4.45 -26.33 -35.22
N TYR A 42 -3.21 -26.75 -35.52
CA TYR A 42 -2.63 -27.94 -34.91
C TYR A 42 -2.43 -27.81 -33.40
N LYS A 43 -2.00 -26.64 -32.91
CA LYS A 43 -1.82 -26.39 -31.46
C LYS A 43 -3.13 -26.47 -30.70
N ILE A 44 -4.21 -25.94 -31.25
CA ILE A 44 -5.54 -25.95 -30.62
C ILE A 44 -6.20 -27.33 -30.65
N GLN A 45 -5.86 -28.15 -31.64
CA GLN A 45 -6.39 -29.51 -31.77
C GLN A 45 -5.59 -30.56 -30.99
N ARG A 46 -4.55 -30.18 -30.23
CA ARG A 46 -3.83 -31.07 -29.31
C ARG A 46 -4.77 -31.65 -28.24
N HIS A 47 -4.42 -32.83 -27.73
CA HIS A 47 -5.17 -33.49 -26.65
C HIS A 47 -5.21 -32.64 -25.37
N THR A 48 -4.09 -32.06 -24.97
CA THR A 48 -4.01 -31.09 -23.87
C THR A 48 -4.14 -29.68 -24.41
N LYS A 49 -5.34 -29.10 -24.30
CA LYS A 49 -5.62 -27.74 -24.78
C LYS A 49 -5.24 -26.74 -23.71
N THR A 50 -4.33 -25.82 -24.03
CA THR A 50 -3.91 -24.77 -23.10
C THR A 50 -4.63 -23.46 -23.39
N LYS A 51 -4.88 -22.66 -22.35
CA LYS A 51 -5.48 -21.32 -22.47
C LYS A 51 -4.61 -20.39 -23.33
N GLU A 52 -3.30 -20.52 -23.21
CA GLU A 52 -2.31 -19.70 -23.93
C GLU A 52 -2.36 -19.91 -25.44
N ASP A 53 -2.61 -21.13 -25.90
CA ASP A 53 -2.69 -21.42 -27.34
C ASP A 53 -3.85 -20.68 -28.01
N TYR A 54 -5.01 -20.62 -27.34
CA TYR A 54 -6.15 -19.83 -27.80
C TYR A 54 -5.85 -18.32 -27.79
N LEU A 55 -5.24 -17.80 -26.72
CA LEU A 55 -4.90 -16.38 -26.62
C LEU A 55 -3.88 -15.96 -27.68
N ARG A 56 -2.81 -16.74 -27.87
CA ARG A 56 -1.81 -16.47 -28.91
C ARG A 56 -2.41 -16.52 -30.30
N TYR A 57 -3.36 -17.42 -30.53
CA TYR A 57 -4.00 -17.52 -31.83
C TYR A 57 -4.92 -16.33 -32.12
N ILE A 58 -5.77 -15.97 -31.15
CA ILE A 58 -6.64 -14.80 -31.23
C ILE A 58 -5.82 -13.52 -31.43
N GLN A 59 -4.72 -13.36 -30.70
CA GLN A 59 -3.80 -12.22 -30.84
C GLN A 59 -3.21 -12.15 -32.25
N TYR A 60 -2.79 -13.28 -32.82
CA TYR A 60 -2.28 -13.33 -34.19
C TYR A 60 -3.33 -12.89 -35.21
N GLU A 61 -4.58 -13.36 -35.09
CA GLU A 61 -5.68 -12.94 -35.97
C GLU A 61 -6.02 -11.44 -35.78
N MET A 62 -5.94 -10.90 -34.56
CA MET A 62 -6.08 -9.45 -34.30
C MET A 62 -5.01 -8.63 -35.01
N ASP A 63 -3.75 -9.06 -34.93
CA ASP A 63 -2.62 -8.34 -35.53
C ASP A 63 -2.65 -8.45 -37.06
N LEU A 64 -3.09 -9.59 -37.59
CA LEU A 64 -3.35 -9.76 -39.02
C LEU A 64 -4.44 -8.79 -39.52
N LEU A 65 -5.56 -8.67 -38.79
CA LEU A 65 -6.63 -7.74 -39.14
C LEU A 65 -6.15 -6.27 -39.08
N LYS A 66 -5.35 -5.89 -38.09
CA LYS A 66 -4.74 -4.55 -38.00
C LYS A 66 -3.83 -4.27 -39.19
N LEU A 67 -2.97 -5.23 -39.54
CA LEU A 67 -2.05 -5.10 -40.68
C LEU A 67 -2.81 -4.95 -42.00
N ILE A 68 -3.91 -5.71 -42.18
CA ILE A 68 -4.80 -5.58 -43.35
C ILE A 68 -5.39 -4.16 -43.43
N LYS A 69 -5.90 -3.63 -42.30
CA LYS A 69 -6.46 -2.27 -42.25
C LYS A 69 -5.40 -1.22 -42.62
N GLN A 70 -4.21 -1.27 -42.00
CA GLN A 70 -3.11 -0.35 -42.31
C GLN A 70 -2.65 -0.40 -43.76
N ARG A 71 -2.56 -1.59 -44.36
CA ARG A 71 -2.18 -1.75 -45.76
C ARG A 71 -3.26 -1.21 -46.70
N ARG A 72 -4.54 -1.40 -46.37
CA ARG A 72 -5.64 -0.82 -47.15
C ARG A 72 -5.64 0.70 -47.13
N ASP A 73 -5.39 1.29 -45.97
CA ASP A 73 -5.29 2.75 -45.82
C ASP A 73 -4.11 3.30 -46.63
N LYS A 74 -2.99 2.57 -46.66
CA LYS A 74 -1.79 2.94 -47.44
C LYS A 74 -1.98 2.82 -48.96
N TYR A 75 -2.72 1.82 -49.43
CA TYR A 75 -2.92 1.56 -50.87
C TYR A 75 -4.25 2.09 -51.43
N GLY A 76 -5.11 2.67 -50.60
CA GLY A 76 -6.41 3.23 -51.02
C GLY A 76 -7.41 2.18 -51.52
N ILE A 77 -7.29 0.92 -51.10
CA ILE A 77 -8.10 -0.20 -51.61
C ILE A 77 -9.34 -0.40 -50.73
N THR A 78 -10.54 -0.14 -51.27
CA THR A 78 -11.84 -0.31 -50.59
C THR A 78 -12.61 -1.57 -51.01
N GLN A 79 -12.15 -2.27 -52.05
CA GLN A 79 -12.82 -3.45 -52.61
C GLN A 79 -12.76 -4.66 -51.65
N LYS A 80 -13.87 -5.42 -51.57
CA LYS A 80 -14.04 -6.64 -50.76
C LYS A 80 -13.66 -6.52 -49.28
N ARG A 81 -13.71 -5.30 -48.73
CA ARG A 81 -13.44 -4.99 -47.32
C ARG A 81 -14.28 -5.87 -46.38
N SER A 82 -15.58 -5.93 -46.64
CA SER A 82 -16.53 -6.73 -45.86
C SER A 82 -16.19 -8.21 -45.85
N VAL A 83 -15.85 -8.82 -47.00
CA VAL A 83 -15.65 -10.28 -47.09
C VAL A 83 -14.41 -10.75 -46.31
N ILE A 84 -13.29 -10.06 -46.48
CA ILE A 84 -12.02 -10.44 -45.81
C ILE A 84 -12.06 -10.07 -44.32
N ASP A 85 -12.57 -8.89 -43.97
CA ASP A 85 -12.64 -8.47 -42.56
C ASP A 85 -13.65 -9.33 -41.80
N TYR A 86 -14.79 -9.66 -42.43
CA TYR A 86 -15.79 -10.54 -41.84
C TYR A 86 -15.29 -11.97 -41.69
N GLY A 87 -14.55 -12.51 -42.67
CA GLY A 87 -13.96 -13.86 -42.58
C GLY A 87 -13.06 -14.03 -41.36
N ILE A 88 -12.09 -13.12 -41.21
CA ILE A 88 -11.18 -13.10 -40.04
C ILE A 88 -11.96 -12.86 -38.74
N THR A 89 -12.91 -11.93 -38.74
CA THR A 89 -13.73 -11.63 -37.56
C THR A 89 -14.60 -12.83 -37.13
N ASN A 90 -15.22 -13.52 -38.08
CA ASN A 90 -16.05 -14.69 -37.80
C ASN A 90 -15.20 -15.87 -37.29
N LYS A 91 -13.98 -16.00 -37.81
CA LYS A 91 -13.02 -16.99 -37.32
C LYS A 91 -12.60 -16.70 -35.88
N MET A 92 -12.24 -15.45 -35.59
CA MET A 92 -11.96 -15.02 -34.21
C MET A 92 -13.15 -15.25 -33.28
N ASN A 93 -14.37 -14.96 -33.73
CA ASN A 93 -15.61 -15.23 -32.99
C ASN A 93 -15.76 -16.73 -32.66
N ASN A 94 -15.51 -17.62 -33.62
CA ASN A 94 -15.55 -19.06 -33.38
C ASN A 94 -14.47 -19.51 -32.40
N LEU A 95 -13.25 -18.95 -32.49
CA LEU A 95 -12.17 -19.24 -31.54
C LEU A 95 -12.51 -18.81 -30.12
N TYR A 96 -13.11 -17.61 -29.95
CA TYR A 96 -13.61 -17.18 -28.64
C TYR A 96 -14.75 -18.07 -28.13
N LYS A 97 -15.72 -18.44 -28.98
CA LYS A 97 -16.82 -19.36 -28.59
C LYS A 97 -16.29 -20.72 -28.14
N GLU A 98 -15.30 -21.27 -28.84
CA GLU A 98 -14.63 -22.52 -28.45
C GLU A 98 -13.85 -22.38 -27.15
N ALA A 99 -13.10 -21.29 -26.99
CA ALA A 99 -12.33 -21.01 -25.78
C ALA A 99 -13.26 -20.88 -24.57
N ILE A 100 -14.36 -20.15 -24.72
CA ILE A 100 -15.37 -19.96 -23.67
C ILE A 100 -16.07 -21.28 -23.32
N SER A 101 -16.44 -22.09 -24.33
CA SER A 101 -17.07 -23.39 -24.08
C SER A 101 -16.18 -24.35 -23.30
N LYS A 102 -14.86 -24.26 -23.45
CA LYS A 102 -13.87 -25.14 -22.80
C LYS A 102 -13.37 -24.59 -21.46
N PHE A 103 -13.15 -23.29 -21.37
CA PHE A 103 -12.62 -22.61 -20.19
C PHE A 103 -13.69 -21.76 -19.52
N GLN A 104 -14.82 -22.40 -19.22
CA GLN A 104 -16.01 -21.73 -18.70
C GLN A 104 -15.69 -20.93 -17.43
N ASP A 105 -14.91 -21.47 -16.49
CA ASP A 105 -14.59 -20.85 -15.19
C ASP A 105 -13.91 -19.48 -15.24
N ASP A 106 -13.28 -19.14 -16.36
CA ASP A 106 -12.43 -17.97 -16.48
C ASP A 106 -13.18 -16.79 -17.13
N ILE A 107 -13.71 -15.91 -16.28
CA ILE A 107 -14.48 -14.70 -16.65
C ILE A 107 -13.72 -13.82 -17.65
N ARG A 108 -12.37 -13.88 -17.67
CA ARG A 108 -11.54 -13.05 -18.57
C ARG A 108 -11.81 -13.36 -20.05
N PHE A 109 -12.11 -14.61 -20.41
CA PHE A 109 -12.44 -14.93 -21.80
C PHE A 109 -13.76 -14.32 -22.24
N TRP A 110 -14.75 -14.30 -21.35
CA TRP A 110 -16.04 -13.66 -21.59
C TRP A 110 -15.88 -12.15 -21.80
N VAL A 111 -15.14 -11.48 -20.90
CA VAL A 111 -14.85 -10.04 -21.01
C VAL A 111 -14.03 -9.72 -22.26
N ALA A 112 -13.02 -10.53 -22.58
CA ALA A 112 -12.22 -10.35 -23.78
C ALA A 112 -13.06 -10.51 -25.06
N TYR A 113 -13.98 -11.47 -25.08
CA TYR A 113 -14.92 -11.63 -26.20
C TYR A 113 -15.86 -10.44 -26.33
N MET A 114 -16.41 -9.91 -25.23
CA MET A 114 -17.25 -8.70 -25.25
C MET A 114 -16.47 -7.48 -25.79
N LYS A 115 -15.23 -7.28 -25.33
CA LYS A 115 -14.35 -6.22 -25.86
C LYS A 115 -14.03 -6.42 -27.35
N PHE A 116 -13.80 -7.65 -27.79
CA PHE A 116 -13.61 -7.96 -29.20
C PHE A 116 -14.84 -7.60 -30.03
N CYS A 117 -16.04 -7.98 -29.57
CA CYS A 117 -17.28 -7.61 -30.22
C CYS A 117 -17.49 -6.09 -30.30
N LYS A 118 -17.07 -5.33 -29.27
CA LYS A 118 -17.07 -3.85 -29.28
C LYS A 118 -16.13 -3.26 -30.34
N HIS A 119 -14.89 -3.76 -30.42
CA HIS A 119 -13.85 -3.12 -31.24
C HIS A 119 -13.91 -3.45 -32.73
N VAL A 120 -14.49 -4.57 -33.12
CA VAL A 120 -14.32 -5.10 -34.48
C VAL A 120 -15.51 -4.82 -35.41
N VAL A 121 -16.74 -4.66 -34.90
CA VAL A 121 -17.93 -4.51 -35.75
C VAL A 121 -18.94 -3.53 -35.16
N GLY A 122 -19.32 -2.53 -35.97
CA GLY A 122 -20.43 -1.62 -35.69
C GLY A 122 -21.74 -2.36 -35.46
N SER A 123 -22.12 -2.39 -34.19
CA SER A 123 -23.42 -2.44 -33.54
C SER A 123 -24.67 -3.19 -34.05
N GLU A 124 -24.68 -4.01 -35.10
CA GLU A 124 -25.95 -4.66 -35.53
C GLU A 124 -25.89 -6.19 -35.57
N HIS A 125 -24.93 -6.78 -36.27
CA HIS A 125 -24.94 -8.24 -36.49
C HIS A 125 -24.46 -9.07 -35.29
N PHE A 126 -23.65 -8.50 -34.40
CA PHE A 126 -23.09 -9.22 -33.24
C PHE A 126 -23.80 -8.94 -31.92
N HIS A 127 -24.77 -8.03 -31.86
CA HIS A 127 -25.55 -7.79 -30.62
C HIS A 127 -26.32 -9.03 -30.17
N SER A 128 -26.94 -9.75 -31.12
CA SER A 128 -27.62 -11.02 -30.82
C SER A 128 -26.66 -12.06 -30.25
N ASN A 129 -25.45 -12.13 -30.82
CA ASN A 129 -24.40 -13.02 -30.32
C ASN A 129 -23.94 -12.62 -28.90
N ILE A 130 -23.86 -11.33 -28.59
CA ILE A 130 -23.47 -10.86 -27.26
C ILE A 130 -24.56 -11.13 -26.24
N ASN A 131 -25.83 -10.83 -26.52
CA ASN A 131 -26.94 -11.11 -25.61
C ASN A 131 -27.08 -12.61 -25.32
N HIS A 132 -26.93 -13.44 -26.36
CA HIS A 132 -26.88 -14.89 -26.19
C HIS A 132 -25.68 -15.35 -25.35
N MET A 133 -24.50 -14.75 -25.55
CA MET A 133 -23.31 -15.06 -24.76
C MET A 133 -23.40 -14.55 -23.31
N LEU A 134 -24.01 -13.39 -23.07
CA LEU A 134 -24.33 -12.89 -21.73
C LEU A 134 -25.32 -13.83 -21.03
N GLY A 135 -26.36 -14.28 -21.74
CA GLY A 135 -27.29 -15.28 -21.24
C GLY A 135 -26.59 -16.59 -20.84
N ARG A 136 -25.66 -17.08 -21.67
CA ARG A 136 -24.83 -18.24 -21.34
C ARG A 136 -23.88 -17.99 -20.16
N MET A 137 -23.25 -16.82 -20.11
CA MET A 137 -22.34 -16.43 -19.02
C MET A 137 -23.10 -16.44 -17.69
N LEU A 138 -24.29 -15.84 -17.66
CA LEU A 138 -25.14 -15.80 -16.48
C LEU A 138 -25.70 -17.18 -16.13
N GLN A 139 -25.91 -18.08 -17.10
CA GLN A 139 -26.32 -19.46 -16.82
C GLN A 139 -25.21 -20.28 -16.15
N VAL A 140 -23.96 -20.10 -16.60
CA VAL A 140 -22.78 -20.82 -16.11
C VAL A 140 -22.27 -20.23 -14.79
N HIS A 141 -22.28 -18.90 -14.64
CA HIS A 141 -21.76 -18.19 -13.46
C HIS A 141 -22.86 -17.50 -12.66
N ARG A 142 -23.93 -18.24 -12.35
CA ARG A 142 -25.01 -17.73 -11.49
C ARG A 142 -24.50 -17.38 -10.10
N ASP A 143 -23.44 -18.03 -9.65
CA ASP A 143 -22.79 -17.92 -8.35
C ASP A 143 -21.93 -16.66 -8.16
N LYS A 144 -21.59 -15.94 -9.24
CA LYS A 144 -20.65 -14.81 -9.17
C LYS A 144 -21.36 -13.46 -9.41
N PRO A 145 -21.43 -12.56 -8.41
CA PRO A 145 -22.03 -11.23 -8.57
C PRO A 145 -21.37 -10.39 -9.68
N LYS A 146 -20.07 -10.56 -9.91
CA LYS A 146 -19.32 -9.86 -10.96
C LYS A 146 -19.89 -10.09 -12.36
N CYS A 147 -20.45 -11.26 -12.64
CA CYS A 147 -21.04 -11.57 -13.95
C CYS A 147 -22.33 -10.77 -14.20
N TRP A 148 -23.14 -10.58 -13.15
CA TRP A 148 -24.34 -9.72 -13.19
C TRP A 148 -23.99 -8.24 -13.35
N HIS A 149 -22.95 -7.76 -12.65
CA HIS A 149 -22.39 -6.42 -12.85
C HIS A 149 -21.96 -6.19 -14.30
N ILE A 150 -21.17 -7.13 -14.87
CA ILE A 150 -20.70 -7.01 -16.26
C ILE A 150 -21.86 -6.99 -17.25
N ALA A 151 -22.89 -7.81 -17.05
CA ALA A 151 -24.08 -7.82 -17.91
C ALA A 151 -24.85 -6.50 -17.84
N ALA A 152 -25.06 -5.95 -16.64
CA ALA A 152 -25.71 -4.66 -16.45
C ALA A 152 -24.89 -3.50 -17.04
N TYR A 153 -23.58 -3.49 -16.81
CA TYR A 153 -22.66 -2.48 -17.33
C TYR A 153 -22.65 -2.44 -18.86
N TRP A 154 -22.63 -3.62 -19.49
CA TRP A 154 -22.70 -3.74 -20.95
C TRP A 154 -23.99 -3.14 -21.53
N GLU A 155 -25.14 -3.43 -20.91
CA GLU A 155 -26.43 -2.87 -21.32
C GLU A 155 -26.50 -1.35 -21.15
N LEU A 156 -25.84 -0.80 -20.13
CA LEU A 156 -25.79 0.64 -19.89
C LEU A 156 -24.88 1.39 -20.87
N GLU A 157 -23.66 0.90 -21.11
CA GLU A 157 -22.71 1.58 -21.99
C GLU A 157 -23.08 1.44 -23.47
N GLU A 158 -23.45 0.23 -23.91
CA GLU A 158 -23.54 -0.10 -25.33
C GLU A 158 -24.97 -0.01 -25.86
N ASN A 159 -25.93 -0.60 -25.13
CA ASN A 159 -27.33 -0.60 -25.56
C ASN A 159 -28.09 0.65 -25.09
N LYS A 160 -27.49 1.47 -24.19
CA LYS A 160 -28.13 2.59 -23.47
C LYS A 160 -29.48 2.18 -22.86
N ASN A 161 -29.67 0.89 -22.60
CA ASN A 161 -30.95 0.32 -22.21
C ASN A 161 -30.99 0.19 -20.68
N LYS A 162 -31.39 1.29 -20.06
CA LYS A 162 -31.54 1.41 -18.60
C LYS A 162 -32.51 0.38 -18.02
N TYR A 163 -33.53 -0.03 -18.77
CA TYR A 163 -34.51 -1.03 -18.34
C TYR A 163 -33.89 -2.43 -18.26
N SER A 164 -33.21 -2.88 -19.31
CA SER A 164 -32.54 -4.19 -19.32
C SER A 164 -31.47 -4.29 -18.23
N ALA A 165 -30.67 -3.23 -18.06
CA ALA A 165 -29.67 -3.16 -17.00
C ALA A 165 -30.30 -3.31 -15.60
N ARG A 166 -31.41 -2.61 -15.34
CA ARG A 166 -32.16 -2.73 -14.09
C ARG A 166 -32.64 -4.17 -13.85
N GLN A 167 -33.17 -4.83 -14.87
CA GLN A 167 -33.62 -6.22 -14.77
C GLN A 167 -32.48 -7.19 -14.42
N TYR A 168 -31.31 -7.02 -15.02
CA TYR A 168 -30.13 -7.82 -14.68
C TYR A 168 -29.68 -7.58 -13.24
N LEU A 169 -29.65 -6.33 -12.77
CA LEU A 169 -29.26 -6.01 -11.40
C LEU A 169 -30.25 -6.56 -10.37
N LEU A 170 -31.56 -6.40 -10.60
CA LEU A 170 -32.59 -6.93 -9.68
C LEU A 170 -32.57 -8.46 -9.62
N ARG A 171 -32.42 -9.15 -10.76
CA ARG A 171 -32.26 -10.62 -10.78
C ARG A 171 -30.96 -11.04 -10.10
N GLY A 172 -29.89 -10.30 -10.30
CA GLY A 172 -28.62 -10.51 -9.59
C GLY A 172 -28.76 -10.39 -8.08
N LEU A 173 -29.48 -9.38 -7.60
CA LEU A 173 -29.75 -9.14 -6.17
C LEU A 173 -30.70 -10.16 -5.54
N GLN A 174 -31.59 -10.78 -6.33
CA GLN A 174 -32.41 -11.91 -5.86
C GLN A 174 -31.55 -13.15 -5.57
N ILE A 175 -30.52 -13.39 -6.37
CA ILE A 175 -29.62 -14.55 -6.21
C ILE A 175 -28.51 -14.24 -5.19
N HIS A 176 -28.03 -12.99 -5.18
CA HIS A 176 -26.94 -12.51 -4.32
C HIS A 176 -27.40 -11.37 -3.40
N PRO A 177 -28.19 -11.69 -2.36
CA PRO A 177 -28.77 -10.69 -1.47
C PRO A 177 -27.75 -9.94 -0.60
N ASN A 178 -26.50 -10.40 -0.53
CA ASN A 178 -25.45 -9.80 0.31
C ASN A 178 -24.34 -9.12 -0.52
N SER A 179 -24.51 -9.00 -1.85
CA SER A 179 -23.46 -8.48 -2.71
C SER A 179 -23.44 -6.95 -2.73
N GLN A 180 -22.44 -6.36 -2.04
CA GLN A 180 -22.17 -4.92 -2.06
C GLN A 180 -22.06 -4.33 -3.47
N LEU A 181 -21.35 -5.01 -4.39
CA LEU A 181 -21.13 -4.53 -5.76
C LEU A 181 -22.44 -4.25 -6.52
N LEU A 182 -23.35 -5.23 -6.53
CA LEU A 182 -24.64 -5.13 -7.21
C LEU A 182 -25.55 -4.06 -6.60
N TYR A 183 -25.52 -3.88 -5.28
CA TYR A 183 -26.26 -2.80 -4.64
C TYR A 183 -25.69 -1.43 -5.01
N THR A 184 -24.36 -1.29 -5.10
CA THR A 184 -23.73 -0.06 -5.59
C THR A 184 -24.16 0.28 -7.01
N ASP A 185 -24.12 -0.70 -7.92
CA ASP A 185 -24.50 -0.47 -9.33
C ASP A 185 -25.99 -0.16 -9.47
N ALA A 186 -26.84 -0.88 -8.74
CA ALA A 186 -28.29 -0.66 -8.76
C ALA A 186 -28.64 0.71 -8.18
N PHE A 187 -27.98 1.11 -7.09
CA PHE A 187 -28.16 2.42 -6.48
C PHE A 187 -27.74 3.55 -7.43
N LYS A 188 -26.56 3.44 -8.07
CA LYS A 188 -26.10 4.40 -9.09
C LYS A 188 -27.07 4.50 -10.26
N LEU A 189 -27.53 3.36 -10.79
CA LEU A 189 -28.48 3.33 -11.90
C LEU A 189 -29.80 4.05 -11.56
N GLU A 190 -30.36 3.84 -10.36
CA GLU A 190 -31.58 4.54 -9.95
C GLU A 190 -31.36 6.05 -9.74
N LEU A 191 -30.15 6.47 -9.34
CA LEU A 191 -29.81 7.88 -9.27
C LEU A 191 -29.65 8.50 -10.67
N ASP A 192 -29.01 7.80 -11.60
CA ASP A 192 -28.85 8.22 -13.01
C ASP A 192 -30.16 8.24 -13.81
N ASN A 193 -31.12 7.38 -13.47
CA ASN A 193 -32.45 7.34 -14.12
C ASN A 193 -33.24 8.64 -13.92
N ARG A 194 -32.96 9.39 -12.86
CA ARG A 194 -33.69 10.60 -12.53
C ARG A 194 -33.40 11.75 -13.46
N PHE A 195 -32.13 11.95 -13.80
CA PHE A 195 -31.74 13.02 -14.72
C PHE A 195 -32.46 12.89 -16.06
N ALA A 196 -32.71 11.67 -16.52
CA ALA A 196 -33.51 11.43 -17.72
C ALA A 196 -34.99 11.85 -17.55
N THR A 197 -35.62 11.57 -16.42
CA THR A 197 -37.02 11.96 -16.16
C THR A 197 -37.21 13.46 -15.89
N THR A 198 -36.25 14.11 -15.22
CA THR A 198 -36.34 15.56 -14.94
C THR A 198 -36.17 16.39 -16.23
N SER A 199 -35.31 15.96 -17.16
CA SER A 199 -35.18 16.60 -18.48
C SER A 199 -36.43 16.48 -19.36
N THR A 200 -37.26 15.46 -19.16
CA THR A 200 -38.48 15.24 -19.97
C THR A 200 -39.69 16.00 -19.41
N ASN A 201 -39.69 16.30 -18.11
CA ASN A 201 -40.77 17.02 -17.44
C ASN A 201 -40.60 18.55 -17.46
N ALA A 202 -39.37 19.05 -17.66
CA ALA A 202 -39.10 20.49 -17.74
C ALA A 202 -39.74 21.18 -18.97
N GLU A 203 -40.07 20.43 -20.03
CA GLU A 203 -40.82 20.95 -21.20
C GLU A 203 -42.35 20.92 -21.02
N ASN A 204 -42.87 20.27 -19.96
CA ASN A 204 -44.31 20.00 -19.81
C ASN A 204 -44.92 20.49 -18.48
N SER A 205 -44.23 21.32 -17.70
CA SER A 205 -44.75 21.83 -16.43
C SER A 205 -44.65 23.36 -16.31
N GLU A 206 -45.05 24.09 -17.35
CA GLU A 206 -45.75 25.37 -17.15
C GLU A 206 -47.24 25.03 -17.23
N ASN A 207 -47.93 25.07 -16.10
CA ASN A 207 -49.39 25.05 -15.88
C ASN A 207 -49.78 24.06 -14.79
N GLN A 208 -49.68 24.51 -13.53
CA GLN A 208 -50.78 24.50 -12.54
C GLN A 208 -50.20 24.88 -11.18
N GLU A 209 -50.27 26.18 -10.88
CA GLU A 209 -50.24 26.68 -9.50
C GLU A 209 -51.53 26.22 -8.80
N GLY A 210 -51.39 25.62 -7.63
CA GLY A 210 -52.50 25.12 -6.82
C GLY A 210 -52.09 24.90 -5.37
N HIS A 211 -52.26 25.96 -4.59
CA HIS A 211 -52.11 26.09 -3.14
C HIS A 211 -52.86 25.01 -2.34
N ILE A 212 -52.18 24.30 -1.42
CA ILE A 212 -52.77 23.74 -0.17
C ILE A 212 -51.72 23.75 0.96
N ASP A 213 -52.10 24.33 2.09
CA ASP A 213 -51.36 24.46 3.35
C ASP A 213 -51.13 23.12 4.11
N PRO A 214 -50.20 23.08 5.10
CA PRO A 214 -49.63 21.86 5.67
C PRO A 214 -50.30 21.42 6.98
N VAL A 215 -50.61 20.12 7.12
CA VAL A 215 -50.86 19.48 8.44
C VAL A 215 -50.27 18.04 8.43
N PRO A 216 -49.65 17.59 9.54
CA PRO A 216 -48.64 16.56 9.55
C PRO A 216 -49.19 15.19 9.93
N THR A 217 -48.76 14.12 9.24
CA THR A 217 -48.74 12.76 9.81
C THR A 217 -47.63 11.92 9.17
N THR A 218 -46.81 11.37 10.06
CA THR A 218 -45.95 10.18 10.03
C THR A 218 -45.74 9.38 8.72
N ASP A 219 -44.45 9.06 8.51
CA ASP A 219 -43.88 7.91 7.78
C ASP A 219 -44.04 7.87 6.24
N ASP A 220 -42.90 7.72 5.55
CA ASP A 220 -42.71 7.50 4.09
C ASP A 220 -43.05 8.64 3.09
N SER A 221 -43.59 9.77 3.53
CA SER A 221 -44.08 10.86 2.65
C SER A 221 -43.06 11.95 2.28
N GLU A 222 -41.88 12.03 2.92
CA GLU A 222 -40.90 13.10 2.69
C GLU A 222 -39.86 12.84 1.59
N ILE A 223 -39.85 11.64 1.00
CA ILE A 223 -38.90 11.29 -0.06
C ILE A 223 -39.57 11.61 -1.42
N PRO A 224 -39.07 12.61 -2.19
CA PRO A 224 -39.62 12.94 -3.50
C PRO A 224 -39.86 11.70 -4.35
N VAL A 225 -40.90 11.63 -5.17
CA VAL A 225 -41.19 10.42 -5.98
C VAL A 225 -39.98 9.85 -6.76
N PRO A 226 -39.08 10.69 -7.32
CA PRO A 226 -37.83 10.22 -7.94
C PRO A 226 -36.84 9.58 -6.94
N LEU A 227 -36.83 10.08 -5.69
CA LEU A 227 -36.36 9.48 -4.42
C LEU A 227 -36.47 7.97 -4.24
N LYS A 228 -37.68 7.46 -4.50
CA LYS A 228 -38.23 6.32 -3.77
C LYS A 228 -37.64 4.99 -4.21
N THR A 229 -37.30 4.83 -5.49
CA THR A 229 -36.67 3.60 -5.98
C THR A 229 -35.26 3.43 -5.45
N ALA A 230 -34.45 4.49 -5.46
CA ALA A 230 -33.11 4.49 -4.87
C ALA A 230 -33.15 4.26 -3.36
N PHE A 231 -34.13 4.89 -2.68
CA PHE A 231 -34.35 4.68 -1.24
C PHE A 231 -34.72 3.22 -0.91
N PHE A 232 -35.60 2.60 -1.68
CA PHE A 232 -35.98 1.21 -1.47
C PHE A 232 -34.80 0.24 -1.66
N ILE A 233 -33.96 0.47 -2.68
CA ILE A 233 -32.72 -0.30 -2.87
C ILE A 233 -31.78 -0.10 -1.68
N TYR A 234 -31.64 1.13 -1.20
CA TYR A 234 -30.86 1.42 -0.01
C TYR A 234 -31.40 0.70 1.24
N GLN A 235 -32.71 0.74 1.51
CA GLN A 235 -33.31 0.05 2.66
C GLN A 235 -33.04 -1.45 2.60
N GLN A 236 -33.22 -2.09 1.43
CA GLN A 236 -32.88 -3.50 1.26
C GLN A 236 -31.40 -3.79 1.51
N ALA A 237 -30.52 -2.89 1.06
CA ALA A 237 -29.09 -3.02 1.26
C ALA A 237 -28.73 -2.86 2.74
N PHE A 238 -29.37 -1.92 3.44
CA PHE A 238 -29.18 -1.63 4.85
C PHE A 238 -29.64 -2.80 5.74
N ASP A 239 -30.80 -3.39 5.45
CA ASP A 239 -31.31 -4.54 6.20
C ASP A 239 -30.44 -5.80 6.04
N ARG A 240 -29.87 -6.00 4.85
CA ARG A 240 -29.13 -7.22 4.49
C ARG A 240 -27.63 -7.12 4.72
N ILE A 241 -27.04 -5.95 4.52
CA ILE A 241 -25.60 -5.70 4.60
C ILE A 241 -25.30 -4.82 5.81
N LYS A 242 -24.91 -5.49 6.91
CA LYS A 242 -24.52 -4.82 8.16
C LYS A 242 -23.06 -4.38 8.16
N ASP A 243 -22.69 -3.51 7.22
CA ASP A 243 -21.32 -2.99 7.08
C ASP A 243 -21.33 -1.46 6.91
N VAL A 244 -20.80 -0.75 7.91
CA VAL A 244 -20.74 0.71 7.94
C VAL A 244 -19.94 1.28 6.79
N LYS A 245 -18.85 0.62 6.37
CA LYS A 245 -18.02 1.08 5.25
C LYS A 245 -18.83 1.13 3.96
N PHE A 246 -19.69 0.14 3.77
CA PHE A 246 -20.56 0.06 2.61
C PHE A 246 -21.66 1.11 2.64
N ILE A 247 -22.29 1.35 3.79
CA ILE A 247 -23.30 2.41 3.93
C ILE A 247 -22.69 3.80 3.70
N ILE A 248 -21.47 4.03 4.20
CA ILE A 248 -20.70 5.25 3.91
C ILE A 248 -20.42 5.38 2.41
N ALA A 249 -20.08 4.29 1.73
CA ALA A 249 -19.86 4.31 0.28
C ALA A 249 -21.12 4.73 -0.48
N LEU A 250 -22.30 4.22 -0.08
CA LEU A 250 -23.59 4.66 -0.64
C LEU A 250 -23.86 6.13 -0.36
N LEU A 251 -23.59 6.62 0.86
CA LEU A 251 -23.70 8.03 1.20
C LEU A 251 -22.78 8.90 0.33
N ASN A 252 -21.54 8.51 0.12
CA ASN A 252 -20.58 9.25 -0.72
C ASN A 252 -21.05 9.32 -2.17
N ILE A 253 -21.62 8.25 -2.71
CA ILE A 253 -22.22 8.25 -4.05
C ILE A 253 -23.30 9.32 -4.16
N THR A 254 -24.16 9.48 -3.15
CA THR A 254 -25.20 10.52 -3.21
C THR A 254 -24.64 11.95 -3.25
N ASN A 255 -23.41 12.20 -2.81
CA ASN A 255 -22.79 13.53 -2.87
C ASN A 255 -22.45 13.95 -4.31
N GLU A 256 -22.32 12.99 -5.24
CA GLU A 256 -22.04 13.24 -6.66
C GLU A 256 -23.29 13.72 -7.43
N TYR A 257 -24.48 13.67 -6.80
CA TYR A 257 -25.76 13.93 -7.45
C TYR A 257 -26.54 15.07 -6.78
N ASP A 258 -27.13 15.94 -7.59
CA ASP A 258 -27.97 17.05 -7.13
C ASP A 258 -29.31 16.57 -6.54
N ASN A 259 -29.87 17.36 -5.60
CA ASN A 259 -31.17 17.11 -4.95
C ASN A 259 -31.28 15.78 -4.17
N THR A 260 -30.17 15.23 -3.66
CA THR A 260 -30.14 14.00 -2.84
C THR A 260 -30.22 14.24 -1.33
N LYS A 261 -30.32 15.50 -0.88
CA LYS A 261 -30.33 15.89 0.55
C LYS A 261 -31.33 15.08 1.41
N PRO A 262 -32.59 14.83 0.99
CA PRO A 262 -33.53 14.05 1.80
C PRO A 262 -33.08 12.59 2.00
N LEU A 263 -32.50 11.98 0.96
CA LEU A 263 -31.96 10.63 1.04
C LEU A 263 -30.70 10.57 1.91
N GLN A 264 -29.82 11.57 1.79
CA GLN A 264 -28.63 11.70 2.65
C GLN A 264 -29.00 11.79 4.13
N LEU A 265 -29.99 12.64 4.46
CA LEU A 265 -30.48 12.77 5.84
C LEU A 265 -31.01 11.44 6.37
N LYS A 266 -31.77 10.71 5.54
CA LYS A 266 -32.30 9.41 5.95
C LYS A 266 -31.20 8.37 6.18
N ILE A 267 -30.22 8.27 5.28
CA ILE A 267 -29.05 7.38 5.45
C ILE A 267 -28.30 7.73 6.75
N ILE A 268 -28.09 9.02 7.02
CA ILE A 268 -27.40 9.48 8.24
C ILE A 268 -28.19 9.11 9.50
N CYS A 269 -29.52 9.31 9.50
CA CYS A 269 -30.37 8.92 10.64
C CYS A 269 -30.29 7.41 10.92
N ASP A 270 -30.36 6.59 9.88
CA ASP A 270 -30.26 5.14 9.99
C ASP A 270 -28.85 4.72 10.48
N MET A 271 -27.79 5.38 9.98
CA MET A 271 -26.41 5.18 10.45
C MET A 271 -26.23 5.52 11.94
N ILE A 272 -26.78 6.66 12.39
CA ILE A 272 -26.70 7.08 13.79
C ILE A 272 -27.45 6.11 14.69
N ARG A 273 -28.60 5.59 14.24
CA ARG A 273 -29.42 4.66 15.03
C ARG A 273 -28.73 3.33 15.26
N GLU A 274 -28.11 2.75 14.23
CA GLU A 274 -27.58 1.38 14.30
C GLU A 274 -26.09 1.32 14.60
N TYR A 275 -25.31 2.29 14.13
CA TYR A 275 -23.85 2.29 14.20
C TYR A 275 -23.28 3.36 15.11
N ALA A 276 -24.06 3.86 16.08
CA ALA A 276 -23.58 4.78 17.13
C ALA A 276 -22.35 4.28 17.90
N HIS A 277 -22.11 2.97 17.90
CA HIS A 277 -21.01 2.31 18.57
C HIS A 277 -19.73 2.23 17.73
N GLU A 278 -19.81 2.44 16.41
CA GLU A 278 -18.66 2.37 15.52
C GLU A 278 -17.93 3.71 15.38
N PRO A 279 -16.60 3.78 15.58
CA PRO A 279 -15.83 5.01 15.41
C PRO A 279 -15.89 5.62 14.01
N LEU A 280 -15.96 4.78 12.97
CA LEU A 280 -15.92 5.21 11.58
C LEU A 280 -17.15 6.05 11.19
N MET A 281 -18.33 5.73 11.72
CA MET A 281 -19.55 6.50 11.49
C MET A 281 -19.36 7.95 11.95
N TRP A 282 -18.82 8.15 13.16
CA TRP A 282 -18.59 9.48 13.73
C TRP A 282 -17.53 10.28 12.96
N ASP A 283 -16.47 9.63 12.47
CA ASP A 283 -15.47 10.27 11.60
C ASP A 283 -16.12 10.77 10.30
N THR A 284 -16.98 9.96 9.67
CA THR A 284 -17.66 10.40 8.44
C THR A 284 -18.62 11.56 8.67
N LEU A 285 -19.37 11.57 9.78
CA LEU A 285 -20.24 12.70 10.12
C LEU A 285 -19.42 13.98 10.35
N ALA A 286 -18.32 13.89 11.10
CA ALA A 286 -17.48 15.03 11.39
C ALA A 286 -16.79 15.60 10.13
N ARG A 287 -16.32 14.73 9.23
CA ARG A 287 -15.74 15.14 7.94
C ARG A 287 -16.77 15.78 7.01
N ARG A 288 -18.01 15.30 7.04
CA ARG A 288 -19.12 15.88 6.26
C ARG A 288 -19.50 17.28 6.73
N GLU A 289 -19.54 17.50 8.05
CA GLU A 289 -19.69 18.83 8.64
C GLU A 289 -18.51 19.74 8.25
N LEU A 290 -17.28 19.21 8.29
CA LEU A 290 -16.10 19.95 7.82
C LEU A 290 -16.20 20.32 6.34
N GLN A 291 -16.86 19.53 5.48
CA GLN A 291 -17.11 19.83 4.07
C GLN A 291 -18.24 20.84 3.83
N GLY A 292 -19.01 21.20 4.86
CA GLY A 292 -20.12 22.15 4.76
C GLY A 292 -21.41 21.53 4.24
N LEU A 293 -21.51 20.19 4.23
CA LEU A 293 -22.73 19.44 3.87
C LEU A 293 -23.65 19.26 5.09
N ALA A 294 -23.73 20.30 5.91
CA ALA A 294 -24.26 20.31 7.28
C ALA A 294 -25.76 19.99 7.38
N GLN A 295 -26.15 19.46 8.54
CA GLN A 295 -27.55 19.34 8.95
C GLN A 295 -28.23 20.73 9.08
N PRO A 296 -29.55 20.85 8.81
CA PRO A 296 -30.31 22.08 9.05
C PRO A 296 -30.63 22.21 10.54
N VAL A 297 -29.63 22.43 11.40
CA VAL A 297 -29.87 22.81 12.79
C VAL A 297 -28.96 23.98 13.17
N SER A 298 -29.15 25.11 12.49
CA SER A 298 -29.10 26.47 13.06
C SER A 298 -29.18 27.51 11.94
N ASN A 299 -30.34 28.16 11.85
CA ASN A 299 -30.49 29.42 11.12
C ASN A 299 -29.56 30.47 11.77
N THR A 300 -28.77 31.21 10.98
CA THR A 300 -29.13 32.55 10.52
C THR A 300 -28.16 32.97 9.40
N PRO A 301 -28.64 33.45 8.26
CA PRO A 301 -27.78 34.10 7.27
C PRO A 301 -27.66 35.59 7.62
N THR A 302 -26.44 36.11 7.67
CA THR A 302 -26.23 37.55 7.54
C THR A 302 -25.05 37.75 6.61
N GLU A 303 -25.37 38.18 5.39
CA GLU A 303 -24.44 38.42 4.31
C GLU A 303 -23.53 39.61 4.65
N SER A 304 -22.22 39.38 4.64
CA SER A 304 -21.17 40.40 4.56
C SER A 304 -19.85 39.69 4.28
N GLU A 305 -18.92 40.36 3.58
CA GLU A 305 -17.68 39.86 2.93
C GLU A 305 -16.63 39.18 3.85
N ASN A 306 -16.99 38.84 5.09
CA ASN A 306 -16.28 37.91 5.99
C ASN A 306 -17.01 36.56 6.18
N ALA A 307 -17.91 36.21 5.25
CA ALA A 307 -18.75 35.01 5.31
C ALA A 307 -17.93 33.71 5.24
N ASP A 308 -16.89 33.66 4.40
CA ASP A 308 -16.12 32.44 4.16
C ASP A 308 -15.29 32.02 5.38
N GLN A 309 -14.67 32.99 6.08
CA GLN A 309 -13.88 32.69 7.28
C GLN A 309 -14.77 32.35 8.49
N LYS A 310 -15.95 32.97 8.60
CA LYS A 310 -16.96 32.63 9.61
C LYS A 310 -17.58 31.26 9.34
N SER A 311 -17.89 30.95 8.08
CA SER A 311 -18.37 29.64 7.61
C SER A 311 -17.33 28.55 7.87
N LEU A 312 -16.06 28.78 7.55
CA LEU A 312 -14.97 27.84 7.84
C LEU A 312 -14.78 27.62 9.34
N ARG A 313 -14.86 28.70 10.14
CA ARG A 313 -14.80 28.60 11.60
C ARG A 313 -15.96 27.75 12.14
N ALA A 314 -17.18 28.00 11.67
CA ALA A 314 -18.38 27.26 12.06
C ALA A 314 -18.24 25.76 11.69
N ARG A 315 -17.79 25.45 10.47
CA ARG A 315 -17.54 24.07 10.01
C ARG A 315 -16.53 23.33 10.89
N ILE A 316 -15.43 24.00 11.25
CA ILE A 316 -14.39 23.42 12.13
C ILE A 316 -14.95 23.19 13.54
N THR A 317 -15.73 24.13 14.08
CA THR A 317 -16.34 23.97 15.41
C THR A 317 -17.39 22.85 15.43
N SER A 318 -18.24 22.75 14.41
CA SER A 318 -19.24 21.67 14.29
C SER A 318 -18.57 20.30 14.15
N CYS A 319 -17.50 20.19 13.34
CA CYS A 319 -16.69 18.97 13.25
C CYS A 319 -16.11 18.56 14.63
N ASN A 320 -15.55 19.52 15.37
CA ASN A 320 -15.04 19.28 16.72
C ASN A 320 -16.15 18.85 17.68
N GLU A 321 -17.33 19.46 17.64
CA GLU A 321 -18.48 19.09 18.48
C GLU A 321 -18.92 17.65 18.23
N VAL A 322 -19.00 17.23 16.96
CA VAL A 322 -19.31 15.84 16.59
C VAL A 322 -18.32 14.87 17.24
N TYR A 323 -17.01 15.12 17.13
CA TYR A 323 -16.01 14.27 17.80
C TYR A 323 -16.12 14.28 19.32
N GLN A 324 -16.43 15.43 19.94
CA GLN A 324 -16.63 15.50 21.40
C GLN A 324 -17.87 14.70 21.84
N THR A 325 -18.94 14.68 21.03
CA THR A 325 -20.10 13.81 21.30
C THR A 325 -19.75 12.33 21.10
N ALA A 326 -18.94 12.00 20.09
CA ALA A 326 -18.47 10.65 19.81
C ALA A 326 -17.63 10.12 20.98
N ILE A 327 -16.68 10.89 21.49
CA ILE A 327 -15.82 10.52 22.63
C ILE A 327 -16.62 10.27 23.92
N LYS A 328 -17.71 11.03 24.14
CA LYS A 328 -18.60 10.81 25.29
C LYS A 328 -19.35 9.48 25.18
N LYS A 329 -19.71 9.06 23.97
CA LYS A 329 -20.46 7.82 23.70
C LYS A 329 -19.55 6.60 23.56
N ILE A 330 -18.41 6.73 22.89
CA ILE A 330 -17.45 5.67 22.56
C ILE A 330 -16.11 5.95 23.28
N LYS A 331 -15.66 4.99 24.10
CA LYS A 331 -14.41 5.09 24.88
C LYS A 331 -13.24 4.31 24.26
N THR A 332 -13.23 4.14 22.94
CA THR A 332 -12.23 3.35 22.19
C THR A 332 -11.02 4.19 21.80
N ALA A 333 -9.83 3.60 21.62
CA ALA A 333 -8.64 4.32 21.15
C ALA A 333 -8.73 4.76 19.68
N GLU A 334 -9.54 4.06 18.88
CA GLU A 334 -9.69 4.32 17.45
C GLU A 334 -10.36 5.68 17.16
N ILE A 335 -11.40 6.05 17.90
CA ILE A 335 -12.06 7.37 17.71
C ILE A 335 -11.11 8.53 18.03
N TRP A 336 -10.22 8.35 19.01
CA TRP A 336 -9.17 9.33 19.31
C TRP A 336 -8.14 9.45 18.19
N SER A 337 -7.80 8.32 17.56
CA SER A 337 -6.86 8.32 16.42
C SER A 337 -7.46 9.08 15.23
N LEU A 338 -8.69 8.75 14.86
CA LEU A 338 -9.42 9.43 13.76
C LEU A 338 -9.64 10.92 14.04
N TYR A 339 -10.00 11.27 15.27
CA TYR A 339 -10.15 12.67 15.69
C TYR A 339 -8.85 13.46 15.56
N ILE A 340 -7.73 12.90 16.03
CA ILE A 340 -6.42 13.56 15.95
C ILE A 340 -5.94 13.65 14.50
N GLU A 341 -6.10 12.59 13.70
CA GLU A 341 -5.76 12.61 12.27
C GLU A 341 -6.54 13.70 11.53
N CYS A 342 -7.85 13.81 11.77
CA CYS A 342 -8.68 14.86 11.19
C CYS A 342 -8.19 16.26 11.60
N LEU A 343 -7.86 16.47 12.87
CA LEU A 343 -7.30 17.74 13.34
C LEU A 343 -5.90 18.03 12.78
N LEU A 344 -5.05 17.02 12.58
CA LEU A 344 -3.75 17.15 11.94
C LEU A 344 -3.90 17.57 10.48
N GLU A 345 -4.82 16.97 9.73
CA GLU A 345 -5.15 17.37 8.35
C GLU A 345 -5.63 18.83 8.30
N ILE A 346 -6.51 19.24 9.21
CA ILE A 346 -6.95 20.64 9.31
C ILE A 346 -5.77 21.59 9.59
N ASN A 347 -4.79 21.15 10.37
CA ASN A 347 -3.58 21.92 10.72
C ASN A 347 -2.48 21.91 9.65
N ARG A 348 -2.59 21.10 8.58
CA ARG A 348 -1.65 21.19 7.43
C ARG A 348 -1.75 22.53 6.71
N ASP A 349 -2.97 23.07 6.60
CA ASP A 349 -3.21 24.39 6.03
C ASP A 349 -3.36 25.45 7.13
N LEU A 350 -2.28 26.17 7.42
CA LEU A 350 -2.26 27.24 8.42
C LEU A 350 -2.57 28.64 7.83
N ARG A 351 -2.97 28.74 6.56
CA ARG A 351 -3.26 30.04 5.92
C ARG A 351 -4.42 30.77 6.58
N LEU A 352 -5.44 30.04 7.05
CA LEU A 352 -6.64 30.58 7.69
C LEU A 352 -6.84 30.00 9.09
N LEU A 353 -7.12 30.88 10.07
CA LEU A 353 -7.42 30.54 11.48
C LEU A 353 -6.35 29.67 12.21
N PRO A 354 -5.04 29.97 12.09
CA PRO A 354 -3.98 29.12 12.65
C PRO A 354 -4.08 28.94 14.17
N ASN A 355 -4.46 30.01 14.90
CA ASN A 355 -4.57 29.98 16.37
C ASN A 355 -5.70 29.05 16.85
N LEU A 356 -6.84 29.03 16.15
CA LEU A 356 -7.96 28.16 16.48
C LEU A 356 -7.59 26.70 16.23
N LYS A 357 -7.03 26.40 15.05
CA LYS A 357 -6.65 25.05 14.64
C LYS A 357 -5.59 24.45 15.57
N ARG A 358 -4.56 25.23 15.92
CA ARG A 358 -3.51 24.82 16.88
C ARG A 358 -4.07 24.61 18.27
N LYS A 359 -4.98 25.48 18.74
CA LYS A 359 -5.61 25.35 20.06
C LYS A 359 -6.44 24.07 20.13
N LEU A 360 -7.27 23.79 19.12
CA LEU A 360 -8.09 22.58 19.06
C LEU A 360 -7.23 21.31 19.07
N LEU A 361 -6.17 21.26 18.26
CA LEU A 361 -5.25 20.13 18.24
C LEU A 361 -4.57 19.92 19.60
N LYS A 362 -4.06 20.99 20.23
CA LYS A 362 -3.48 20.91 21.58
C LYS A 362 -4.48 20.40 22.63
N THR A 363 -5.72 20.88 22.58
CA THR A 363 -6.76 20.42 23.51
C THR A 363 -7.13 18.96 23.30
N ALA A 364 -7.23 18.51 22.04
CA ALA A 364 -7.53 17.12 21.70
C ALA A 364 -6.43 16.17 22.17
N LEU A 365 -5.16 16.50 21.92
CA LEU A 365 -4.01 15.71 22.35
C LEU A 365 -3.92 15.60 23.88
N MET A 366 -4.12 16.72 24.59
CA MET A 366 -4.18 16.73 26.06
C MET A 366 -5.32 15.87 26.61
N GLN A 367 -6.50 15.89 25.98
CA GLN A 367 -7.63 15.05 26.39
C GLN A 367 -7.35 13.56 26.13
N ALA A 368 -6.81 13.22 24.96
CA ALA A 368 -6.45 11.85 24.61
C ALA A 368 -5.38 11.27 25.56
N HIS A 369 -4.42 12.11 25.96
CA HIS A 369 -3.39 11.78 26.95
C HIS A 369 -3.98 11.49 28.34
N ARG A 370 -4.89 12.35 28.84
CA ARG A 370 -5.59 12.12 30.12
C ARG A 370 -6.37 10.81 30.15
N VAL A 371 -6.93 10.42 29.00
CA VAL A 371 -7.70 9.18 28.86
C VAL A 371 -6.78 7.96 28.62
N LYS A 372 -5.46 8.14 28.45
CA LYS A 372 -4.45 7.10 28.20
C LYS A 372 -4.75 6.22 26.98
N LYS A 373 -5.35 6.80 25.93
CA LYS A 373 -5.77 6.08 24.70
C LYS A 373 -5.05 6.55 23.43
N LEU A 374 -3.98 7.33 23.59
CA LEU A 374 -3.21 7.89 22.49
C LEU A 374 -2.19 6.86 21.97
N LYS A 375 -2.10 6.71 20.64
CA LYS A 375 -1.13 5.82 19.97
C LYS A 375 0.27 6.46 19.90
N GLU A 376 1.29 5.63 19.68
CA GLU A 376 2.70 6.04 19.56
C GLU A 376 2.91 7.14 18.50
N GLU A 377 2.36 6.95 17.30
CA GLU A 377 2.51 7.89 16.18
C GLU A 377 2.00 9.30 16.53
N HIS A 378 0.87 9.37 17.24
CA HIS A 378 0.29 10.64 17.65
C HIS A 378 1.05 11.29 18.81
N TYR A 379 1.66 10.49 19.69
CA TYR A 379 2.59 11.02 20.71
C TYR A 379 3.83 11.64 20.07
N LEU A 380 4.46 10.95 19.10
CA LEU A 380 5.62 11.47 18.40
C LEU A 380 5.29 12.78 17.66
N CYS A 381 4.18 12.80 16.92
CA CYS A 381 3.71 14.01 16.25
C CYS A 381 3.44 15.15 17.25
N TRP A 382 2.88 14.85 18.41
CA TRP A 382 2.65 15.85 19.45
C TRP A 382 3.97 16.40 20.01
N ILE A 383 4.95 15.53 20.25
CA ILE A 383 6.28 15.91 20.74
C ILE A 383 6.98 16.80 19.70
N ASP A 384 6.90 16.48 18.41
CA ASP A 384 7.47 17.30 17.34
C ASP A 384 6.85 18.69 17.28
N ILE A 385 5.52 18.79 17.43
CA ILE A 385 4.83 20.09 17.50
C ILE A 385 5.28 20.89 18.72
N LEU A 386 5.44 20.25 19.88
CA LEU A 386 5.90 20.91 21.10
C LEU A 386 7.37 21.35 20.99
N ASN A 387 8.22 20.56 20.33
CA ASN A 387 9.62 20.92 20.07
C ASN A 387 9.73 22.10 19.09
N ALA A 388 8.94 22.11 18.02
CA ALA A 388 8.90 23.25 17.09
C ALA A 388 8.40 24.54 17.78
N ASP A 389 7.40 24.43 18.65
CA ASP A 389 6.93 25.56 19.46
C ASP A 389 8.01 26.05 20.45
N LYS A 390 8.82 25.14 21.02
CA LYS A 390 9.95 25.47 21.92
C LYS A 390 11.05 26.25 21.18
N GLU A 391 11.43 25.84 19.98
CA GLU A 391 12.44 26.55 19.17
C GLU A 391 12.01 27.98 18.84
N SER A 392 10.71 28.20 18.61
CA SER A 392 10.16 29.53 18.34
C SER A 392 10.16 30.47 19.55
N ASN A 393 10.26 29.94 20.79
CA ASN A 393 10.07 30.71 22.02
C ASN A 393 10.97 30.19 23.16
N LYS A 394 12.28 30.44 23.03
CA LYS A 394 13.36 29.89 23.89
C LYS A 394 13.22 30.13 25.40
N ASN A 395 12.41 31.09 25.85
CA ASN A 395 12.37 31.53 27.26
C ASN A 395 11.18 30.98 28.09
N ASN A 396 10.38 30.05 27.57
CA ASN A 396 9.22 29.53 28.32
C ASN A 396 9.53 28.25 29.12
N GLU A 397 10.05 28.42 30.33
CA GLU A 397 10.23 27.33 31.32
C GLU A 397 8.93 26.52 31.55
N GLY A 398 7.76 27.18 31.44
CA GLY A 398 6.46 26.53 31.55
C GLY A 398 6.08 25.62 30.37
N MET A 399 6.68 25.77 29.19
CA MET A 399 6.48 24.84 28.06
C MET A 399 7.42 23.63 28.18
N ARG A 400 8.61 23.82 28.76
CA ARG A 400 9.55 22.74 29.11
C ARG A 400 8.91 21.76 30.10
N LYS A 401 8.39 22.27 31.22
CA LYS A 401 7.72 21.45 32.25
C LYS A 401 6.53 20.66 31.69
N LYS A 402 5.73 21.27 30.80
CA LYS A 402 4.63 20.58 30.11
C LYS A 402 5.11 19.47 29.19
N LEU A 403 6.20 19.70 28.46
CA LEU A 403 6.78 18.67 27.59
C LEU A 403 7.35 17.51 28.44
N ASP A 404 7.98 17.80 29.56
CA ASP A 404 8.46 16.79 30.51
C ASP A 404 7.31 15.96 31.11
N GLU A 405 6.22 16.61 31.55
CA GLU A 405 5.01 15.93 32.04
C GLU A 405 4.40 15.02 30.97
N VAL A 406 4.31 15.51 29.72
CA VAL A 406 3.77 14.75 28.58
C VAL A 406 4.66 13.56 28.23
N LEU A 407 5.98 13.75 28.21
CA LEU A 407 6.95 12.69 27.92
C LEU A 407 6.95 11.62 29.02
N GLN A 408 6.88 12.03 30.29
CA GLN A 408 6.77 11.10 31.42
C GLN A 408 5.48 10.30 31.34
N GLY A 409 4.34 10.97 31.15
CA GLY A 409 3.07 10.27 31.00
C GLY A 409 3.00 9.41 29.74
N ALA A 410 3.67 9.79 28.64
CA ALA A 410 3.75 8.99 27.43
C ALA A 410 4.53 7.68 27.65
N THR A 411 5.66 7.75 28.37
CA THR A 411 6.43 6.54 28.75
C THR A 411 5.67 5.65 29.73
N ASP A 412 4.82 6.23 30.59
CA ASP A 412 3.97 5.46 31.52
C ASP A 412 2.83 4.73 30.79
N VAL A 413 2.25 5.36 29.76
CA VAL A 413 1.14 4.78 28.97
C VAL A 413 1.66 3.78 27.95
N LEU A 414 2.83 4.02 27.35
CA LEU A 414 3.45 3.15 26.36
C LEU A 414 4.90 2.79 26.76
N PRO A 415 5.09 1.93 27.77
CA PRO A 415 6.43 1.56 28.24
C PRO A 415 7.31 0.86 27.19
N ASN A 416 6.69 0.27 26.16
CA ASN A 416 7.34 -0.56 25.13
C ASN A 416 7.65 0.20 23.82
N SER A 417 7.51 1.53 23.77
CA SER A 417 7.83 2.32 22.57
C SER A 417 9.25 2.89 22.64
N VAL A 418 10.15 2.37 21.79
CA VAL A 418 11.53 2.89 21.68
C VAL A 418 11.54 4.35 21.19
N GLY A 419 10.59 4.72 20.32
CA GLY A 419 10.50 6.08 19.78
C GLY A 419 10.20 7.13 20.85
N ILE A 420 9.26 6.85 21.76
CA ILE A 420 8.91 7.76 22.85
C ILE A 420 10.07 7.88 23.84
N TRP A 421 10.73 6.78 24.19
CA TRP A 421 11.92 6.80 25.03
C TRP A 421 13.08 7.58 24.39
N HIS A 422 13.27 7.44 23.07
CA HIS A 422 14.25 8.23 22.32
C HIS A 422 13.94 9.73 22.42
N ALA A 423 12.69 10.12 22.19
CA ALA A 423 12.26 11.51 22.28
C ALA A 423 12.43 12.08 23.69
N ARG A 424 12.10 11.29 24.74
CA ARG A 424 12.28 11.68 26.14
C ARG A 424 13.74 11.89 26.50
N LEU A 425 14.60 10.93 26.16
CA LEU A 425 16.04 11.02 26.43
C LEU A 425 16.66 12.18 25.66
N ASN A 426 16.31 12.36 24.38
CA ASN A 426 16.80 13.49 23.59
C ASN A 426 16.37 14.83 24.21
N HIS A 427 15.13 14.96 24.67
CA HIS A 427 14.67 16.18 25.34
C HIS A 427 15.48 16.49 26.60
N LEU A 428 15.72 15.49 27.46
CA LEU A 428 16.50 15.67 28.70
C LEU A 428 17.96 16.03 28.43
N LEU A 429 18.56 15.39 27.41
CA LEU A 429 19.94 15.69 26.99
C LEU A 429 20.06 17.11 26.44
N GLN A 430 19.14 17.56 25.58
CA GLN A 430 19.06 18.96 25.13
C GLN A 430 18.83 19.95 26.29
N CYS A 431 18.36 19.46 27.43
CA CYS A 431 18.03 20.27 28.59
C CYS A 431 19.14 20.31 29.64
N ASP A 432 20.30 19.71 29.37
CA ASP A 432 21.42 19.55 30.29
C ASP A 432 21.08 18.75 31.57
N LEU A 433 20.00 17.95 31.55
CA LEU A 433 19.57 17.07 32.65
C LEU A 433 20.13 15.65 32.46
N GLU A 434 21.44 15.54 32.24
CA GLU A 434 22.12 14.27 31.93
C GLU A 434 22.00 13.23 33.04
N LYS A 435 22.09 13.65 34.31
CA LYS A 435 22.01 12.73 35.44
C LYS A 435 20.67 11.99 35.47
N GLU A 436 19.59 12.72 35.19
CA GLU A 436 18.24 12.15 35.11
C GLU A 436 18.10 11.26 33.87
N ALA A 437 18.63 11.69 32.72
CA ALA A 437 18.63 10.89 31.50
C ALA A 437 19.39 9.57 31.69
N TYR A 438 20.60 9.61 32.24
CA TYR A 438 21.47 8.46 32.46
C TYR A 438 20.93 7.49 33.52
N ALA A 439 20.23 7.99 34.54
CA ALA A 439 19.57 7.17 35.55
C ALA A 439 18.46 6.27 34.98
N MET A 440 17.86 6.63 33.85
CA MET A 440 16.80 5.83 33.21
C MET A 440 17.32 4.71 32.29
N PHE A 441 18.59 4.73 31.89
CA PHE A 441 19.15 3.72 30.99
C PHE A 441 19.10 2.28 31.51
N PRO A 442 19.30 1.99 32.81
CA PRO A 442 19.10 0.64 33.36
C PRO A 442 17.68 0.12 33.12
N GLU A 443 16.66 0.90 33.49
CA GLU A 443 15.25 0.51 33.32
C GLU A 443 14.88 0.31 31.85
N VAL A 444 15.36 1.20 30.98
CA VAL A 444 15.16 1.10 29.52
C VAL A 444 15.85 -0.15 28.97
N THR A 445 17.08 -0.43 29.42
CA THR A 445 17.84 -1.58 28.93
C THR A 445 17.21 -2.90 29.33
N ASP A 446 16.71 -2.99 30.56
CA ASP A 446 16.00 -4.16 31.06
C ASP A 446 14.70 -4.41 30.29
N LYS A 447 13.98 -3.33 29.91
CA LYS A 447 12.72 -3.44 29.14
C LYS A 447 12.92 -3.81 27.67
N PHE A 448 13.98 -3.28 27.03
CA PHE A 448 14.13 -3.34 25.58
C PHE A 448 15.21 -4.30 25.07
N GLY A 449 16.13 -4.75 25.92
CA GLY A 449 17.24 -5.61 25.53
C GLY A 449 18.03 -5.02 24.35
N GLU A 450 18.13 -5.76 23.23
CA GLU A 450 18.80 -5.31 22.01
C GLU A 450 18.18 -4.04 21.39
N LYS A 451 16.86 -3.85 21.54
CA LYS A 451 16.16 -2.68 20.98
C LYS A 451 16.53 -1.36 21.67
N ALA A 452 17.26 -1.41 22.79
CA ALA A 452 17.82 -0.22 23.44
C ALA A 452 19.06 0.35 22.73
N LEU A 453 19.67 -0.38 21.78
CA LEU A 453 20.91 0.04 21.11
C LEU A 453 20.86 1.47 20.52
N PRO A 454 19.78 1.90 19.83
CA PRO A 454 19.69 3.28 19.34
C PRO A 454 19.71 4.34 20.44
N LEU A 455 19.17 4.01 21.62
CA LEU A 455 19.15 4.90 22.79
C LEU A 455 20.56 5.04 23.38
N TRP A 456 21.31 3.94 23.45
CA TRP A 456 22.71 3.97 23.86
C TRP A 456 23.59 4.76 22.90
N LYS A 457 23.38 4.62 21.59
CA LYS A 457 24.05 5.46 20.57
C LYS A 457 23.79 6.94 20.79
N LEU A 458 22.57 7.34 21.12
CA LEU A 458 22.23 8.73 21.46
C LEU A 458 23.05 9.23 22.66
N ARG A 459 23.14 8.42 23.72
CA ARG A 459 23.96 8.74 24.90
C ARG A 459 25.44 8.91 24.55
N PHE A 460 26.02 8.02 23.74
CA PHE A 460 27.42 8.12 23.34
C PHE A 460 27.69 9.39 22.53
N LEU A 461 26.83 9.69 21.55
CA LEU A 461 26.96 10.90 20.74
C LEU A 461 26.87 12.16 21.60
N HIS A 462 25.95 12.20 22.55
CA HIS A 462 25.82 13.33 23.47
C HIS A 462 27.06 13.49 24.36
N ALA A 463 27.52 12.40 24.98
CA ALA A 463 28.72 12.42 25.83
C ALA A 463 29.94 12.92 25.03
N GLN A 464 30.11 12.48 23.78
CA GLN A 464 31.21 12.92 22.91
C GLN A 464 31.19 14.43 22.60
N LEU A 465 30.02 15.06 22.60
CA LEU A 465 29.87 16.49 22.33
C LEU A 465 30.17 17.37 23.54
N LYS A 466 30.01 16.86 24.77
CA LYS A 466 30.04 17.69 25.99
C LYS A 466 31.24 17.43 26.89
N ASN A 467 31.51 16.17 27.25
CA ASN A 467 32.51 15.84 28.26
C ASN A 467 33.19 14.48 28.00
N TRP A 468 34.52 14.47 27.99
CA TRP A 468 35.32 13.30 27.65
C TRP A 468 35.26 12.18 28.71
N ASP A 469 35.17 12.53 29.99
CA ASP A 469 35.11 11.56 31.09
C ASP A 469 33.77 10.80 31.10
N GLU A 470 32.68 11.48 30.73
CA GLU A 470 31.34 10.89 30.64
C GLU A 470 31.21 9.88 29.50
N VAL A 471 32.06 9.98 28.47
CA VAL A 471 32.09 9.02 27.37
C VAL A 471 32.56 7.65 27.88
N GLU A 472 33.65 7.64 28.66
CA GLU A 472 34.17 6.41 29.26
C GLU A 472 33.16 5.78 30.22
N GLU A 473 32.55 6.56 31.11
CA GLU A 473 31.51 6.07 32.02
C GLU A 473 30.32 5.48 31.25
N SER A 474 29.91 6.13 30.16
CA SER A 474 28.81 5.66 29.32
C SER A 474 29.12 4.33 28.64
N TYR A 475 30.33 4.17 28.09
CA TYR A 475 30.77 2.91 27.51
C TYR A 475 30.87 1.81 28.56
N GLN A 476 31.45 2.10 29.72
CA GLN A 476 31.54 1.14 30.83
C GLN A 476 30.16 0.71 31.33
N ALA A 477 29.19 1.64 31.38
CA ALA A 477 27.81 1.32 31.75
C ALA A 477 27.14 0.39 30.72
N ALA A 478 27.37 0.61 29.42
CA ALA A 478 26.83 -0.23 28.35
C ALA A 478 27.43 -1.64 28.34
N LEU A 479 28.72 -1.76 28.66
CA LEU A 479 29.44 -3.04 28.71
C LEU A 479 28.92 -4.00 29.78
N LYS A 480 28.19 -3.51 30.78
CA LYS A 480 27.52 -4.35 31.80
C LYS A 480 26.38 -5.20 31.22
N TYR A 481 25.85 -4.82 30.06
CA TYR A 481 24.70 -5.48 29.43
C TYR A 481 25.15 -6.31 28.21
N PRO A 482 25.17 -7.66 28.28
CA PRO A 482 25.80 -8.50 27.26
C PRO A 482 25.27 -8.30 25.82
N LEU A 483 23.97 -8.06 25.68
CA LEU A 483 23.31 -7.88 24.39
C LEU A 483 23.74 -6.58 23.68
N ILE A 484 23.88 -5.49 24.43
CA ILE A 484 24.34 -4.20 23.90
C ILE A 484 25.86 -4.21 23.76
N ALA A 485 26.57 -4.84 24.70
CA ALA A 485 28.02 -4.94 24.69
C ALA A 485 28.54 -5.57 23.40
N LYS A 486 27.83 -6.56 22.83
CA LYS A 486 28.18 -7.19 21.55
C LYS A 486 28.46 -6.18 20.42
N ASP A 487 27.63 -5.16 20.31
CA ASP A 487 27.71 -4.15 19.23
C ASP A 487 28.58 -2.95 19.63
N VAL A 488 28.61 -2.61 20.93
CA VAL A 488 29.32 -1.44 21.44
C VAL A 488 30.82 -1.69 21.63
N LYS A 489 31.23 -2.94 21.85
CA LYS A 489 32.63 -3.34 22.08
C LYS A 489 33.59 -2.86 20.97
N ALA A 490 33.17 -2.90 19.71
CA ALA A 490 34.01 -2.45 18.58
C ALA A 490 34.25 -0.93 18.61
N SER A 491 33.19 -0.14 18.82
CA SER A 491 33.26 1.33 18.96
C SER A 491 34.03 1.76 20.21
N TRP A 492 33.93 0.99 21.29
CA TRP A 492 34.71 1.22 22.50
C TRP A 492 36.22 1.10 22.27
N LEU A 493 36.69 0.08 21.53
CA LEU A 493 38.11 -0.06 21.18
C LEU A 493 38.61 1.10 20.34
N GLU A 494 37.82 1.52 19.35
CA GLU A 494 38.17 2.65 18.49
C GLU A 494 38.31 3.94 19.30
N TRP A 495 37.36 4.20 20.20
CA TRP A 495 37.44 5.34 21.11
C TRP A 495 38.69 5.26 22.00
N LEU A 496 38.99 4.09 22.59
CA LEU A 496 40.18 3.90 23.42
C LEU A 496 41.49 4.15 22.66
N VAL A 497 41.60 3.73 21.41
CA VAL A 497 42.79 4.00 20.59
C VAL A 497 42.93 5.50 20.33
N LEU A 498 41.82 6.17 19.99
CA LEU A 498 41.83 7.61 19.69
C LEU A 498 42.17 8.46 20.93
N THR A 499 41.75 8.05 22.13
CA THR A 499 41.91 8.86 23.35
C THR A 499 43.10 8.44 24.22
N LYS A 500 43.30 7.13 24.44
CA LYS A 500 44.30 6.57 25.38
C LYS A 500 45.41 5.77 24.68
N GLY A 501 45.32 5.62 23.36
CA GLY A 501 46.29 4.90 22.54
C GLY A 501 46.12 3.38 22.53
N ILE A 502 46.87 2.72 21.64
CA ILE A 502 46.72 1.29 21.34
C ILE A 502 46.98 0.37 22.53
N ARG A 503 47.83 0.77 23.49
CA ARG A 503 48.13 -0.04 24.69
C ARG A 503 46.90 -0.23 25.58
N ALA A 504 46.08 0.82 25.73
CA ALA A 504 44.85 0.75 26.50
C ALA A 504 43.81 -0.14 25.80
N ALA A 505 43.68 -0.02 24.47
CA ALA A 505 42.81 -0.87 23.67
C ALA A 505 43.20 -2.35 23.73
N ARG A 506 44.51 -2.68 23.71
CA ARG A 506 45.00 -4.07 23.89
C ARG A 506 44.59 -4.65 25.24
N LYS A 507 44.73 -3.88 26.33
CA LYS A 507 44.31 -4.31 27.67
C LYS A 507 42.80 -4.54 27.72
N ALA A 508 42.01 -3.59 27.22
CA ALA A 508 40.56 -3.74 27.16
C ALA A 508 40.11 -4.91 26.29
N TYR A 509 40.79 -5.17 25.16
CA TYR A 509 40.55 -6.34 24.33
C TYR A 509 40.80 -7.63 25.12
N ASP A 510 41.93 -7.71 25.83
CA ASP A 510 42.31 -8.84 26.68
C ASP A 510 41.30 -9.10 27.82
N ASP A 511 40.64 -8.05 28.32
CA ASP A 511 39.62 -8.21 29.37
C ASP A 511 38.25 -8.65 28.79
N LEU A 512 37.98 -8.37 27.51
CA LEU A 512 36.64 -8.50 26.89
C LEU A 512 36.49 -9.69 25.92
N TYR A 513 37.59 -10.27 25.41
CA TYR A 513 37.53 -11.31 24.35
C TYR A 513 36.98 -12.66 24.81
N LEU A 514 36.99 -12.96 26.10
CA LEU A 514 36.42 -14.20 26.68
C LEU A 514 34.98 -14.03 27.17
N GLN A 515 34.43 -12.82 27.14
CA GLN A 515 33.07 -12.59 27.60
C GLN A 515 32.05 -13.21 26.63
N PRO A 516 30.94 -13.76 27.13
CA PRO A 516 29.85 -14.26 26.29
C PRO A 516 29.35 -13.18 25.31
N LEU A 517 28.91 -13.59 24.11
CA LEU A 517 28.44 -12.70 23.03
C LEU A 517 29.53 -11.76 22.46
N THR A 518 30.68 -12.32 22.08
CA THR A 518 31.62 -11.59 21.20
C THR A 518 31.02 -11.46 19.80
N SER A 519 31.30 -10.34 19.13
CA SER A 519 30.98 -10.14 17.72
C SER A 519 32.23 -10.35 16.87
N LEU A 520 32.06 -10.83 15.64
CA LEU A 520 33.17 -10.90 14.70
C LEU A 520 33.73 -9.50 14.40
N GLU A 521 32.84 -8.50 14.36
CA GLU A 521 33.21 -7.09 14.16
C GLU A 521 34.16 -6.58 15.25
N PHE A 522 34.00 -7.01 16.51
CA PHE A 522 34.92 -6.66 17.58
C PHE A 522 36.35 -7.12 17.29
N HIS A 523 36.53 -8.36 16.85
CA HIS A 523 37.85 -8.90 16.50
C HIS A 523 38.41 -8.23 15.23
N LYS A 524 37.59 -8.09 14.18
CA LYS A 524 37.99 -7.40 12.93
C LYS A 524 38.40 -5.95 13.19
N LYS A 525 37.70 -5.24 14.07
CA LYS A 525 38.03 -3.87 14.44
C LYS A 525 39.37 -3.80 15.17
N MET A 526 39.62 -4.69 16.13
CA MET A 526 40.93 -4.75 16.80
C MET A 526 42.08 -5.01 15.80
N ILE A 527 41.89 -5.93 14.85
CA ILE A 527 42.85 -6.20 13.78
C ILE A 527 43.11 -4.93 12.96
N SER A 528 42.06 -4.23 12.53
CA SER A 528 42.21 -3.00 11.76
C SER A 528 42.98 -1.92 12.53
N LEU A 529 42.73 -1.76 13.84
CA LEU A 529 43.41 -0.80 14.69
C LEU A 529 44.90 -1.11 14.87
N GLU A 530 45.27 -2.39 14.89
CA GLU A 530 46.66 -2.85 14.93
C GLU A 530 47.39 -2.65 13.59
N LEU A 531 46.71 -2.88 12.45
CA LEU A 531 47.28 -2.67 11.12
C LEU A 531 47.51 -1.19 10.78
N ILE A 532 46.72 -0.28 11.37
CA ILE A 532 46.86 1.18 11.18
C ILE A 532 48.07 1.74 11.97
N GLN A 533 48.63 0.99 12.92
CA GLN A 533 49.74 1.50 13.72
C GLN A 533 51.02 1.72 12.88
N PRO A 534 51.83 2.75 13.18
CA PRO A 534 53.09 3.02 12.47
C PRO A 534 54.08 1.84 12.54
N GLU A 535 54.08 1.11 13.65
CA GLU A 535 54.88 -0.10 13.84
C GLU A 535 53.95 -1.32 14.00
N ILE A 536 53.79 -2.08 12.92
CA ILE A 536 52.97 -3.29 12.91
C ILE A 536 53.74 -4.41 13.60
N MET A 537 53.32 -4.76 14.81
CA MET A 537 53.88 -5.88 15.55
C MET A 537 53.06 -7.15 15.33
N SER A 538 53.63 -8.13 14.62
CA SER A 538 52.91 -9.36 14.23
C SER A 538 52.32 -10.14 15.40
N LYS A 539 52.94 -10.07 16.58
CA LYS A 539 52.40 -10.70 17.80
C LYS A 539 51.00 -10.19 18.17
N TYR A 540 50.77 -8.89 18.04
CA TYR A 540 49.51 -8.25 18.44
C TYR A 540 48.45 -8.33 17.36
N VAL A 541 48.82 -8.48 16.09
CA VAL A 541 47.87 -8.70 14.99
C VAL A 541 47.41 -10.17 14.95
N ARG A 542 48.32 -11.13 15.12
CA ARG A 542 48.02 -12.57 15.12
C ARG A 542 47.02 -12.96 16.21
N ARG A 543 47.12 -12.36 17.39
CA ARG A 543 46.30 -12.74 18.55
C ARG A 543 44.79 -12.53 18.31
N PRO A 544 44.31 -11.37 17.83
CA PRO A 544 42.91 -11.20 17.42
C PRO A 544 42.44 -12.17 16.34
N TYR A 545 43.29 -12.50 15.34
CA TYR A 545 42.95 -13.51 14.32
C TYR A 545 42.72 -14.90 14.93
N GLU A 546 43.64 -15.37 15.78
CA GLU A 546 43.51 -16.67 16.45
C GLU A 546 42.25 -16.72 17.33
N MET A 547 41.92 -15.62 18.02
CA MET A 547 40.70 -15.54 18.83
C MET A 547 39.42 -15.50 17.99
N ALA A 548 39.43 -14.81 16.85
CA ALA A 548 38.30 -14.81 15.91
C ALA A 548 38.06 -16.20 15.33
N ILE A 549 39.13 -16.91 14.97
CA ILE A 549 39.09 -18.28 14.47
C ILE A 549 38.52 -19.23 15.53
N MET A 550 38.93 -19.09 16.79
CA MET A 550 38.45 -19.95 17.87
C MET A 550 36.91 -19.86 18.04
N HIS A 551 36.32 -18.68 17.85
CA HIS A 551 34.89 -18.47 18.07
C HIS A 551 34.03 -18.62 16.79
N PHE A 552 34.56 -18.24 15.62
CA PHE A 552 33.79 -18.15 14.36
C PHE A 552 34.36 -18.99 13.21
N GLY A 553 35.51 -19.63 13.41
CA GLY A 553 36.26 -20.30 12.34
C GLY A 553 35.60 -21.56 11.77
N THR A 554 34.53 -22.09 12.37
CA THR A 554 33.78 -23.22 11.82
C THR A 554 32.79 -22.79 10.73
N HIS A 555 32.23 -21.57 10.85
CA HIS A 555 31.12 -21.09 10.00
C HIS A 555 31.51 -19.92 9.07
N ASP A 556 32.67 -19.28 9.26
CA ASP A 556 33.10 -18.13 8.45
C ASP A 556 34.46 -18.36 7.79
N THR A 557 34.48 -18.40 6.46
CA THR A 557 35.69 -18.57 5.64
C THR A 557 36.50 -17.27 5.51
N SER A 558 35.87 -16.11 5.68
CA SER A 558 36.50 -14.80 5.45
C SER A 558 37.67 -14.54 6.40
N ILE A 559 37.52 -14.96 7.66
CA ILE A 559 38.53 -14.77 8.71
C ILE A 559 39.82 -15.51 8.37
N TRP A 560 39.69 -16.75 7.91
CA TRP A 560 40.82 -17.57 7.50
C TRP A 560 41.53 -16.97 6.28
N LEU A 561 40.77 -16.52 5.28
CA LEU A 561 41.34 -15.89 4.08
C LEU A 561 42.02 -14.56 4.41
N ASP A 562 41.44 -13.74 5.28
CA ASP A 562 42.01 -12.46 5.71
C ASP A 562 43.30 -12.68 6.52
N TYR A 563 43.36 -13.73 7.35
CA TYR A 563 44.57 -14.08 8.09
C TYR A 563 45.69 -14.57 7.17
N ILE A 564 45.35 -15.39 6.17
CA ILE A 564 46.28 -15.86 5.14
C ILE A 564 46.85 -14.66 4.35
N LYS A 565 45.99 -13.74 3.91
CA LYS A 565 46.42 -12.51 3.22
C LYS A 565 47.38 -11.68 4.09
N TYR A 566 47.06 -11.52 5.37
CA TYR A 566 47.93 -10.81 6.31
C TYR A 566 49.32 -11.46 6.42
N GLU A 567 49.41 -12.78 6.61
CA GLU A 567 50.70 -13.48 6.71
C GLU A 567 51.48 -13.46 5.38
N MET A 568 50.79 -13.39 4.24
CA MET A 568 51.44 -13.21 2.94
C MET A 568 51.96 -11.79 2.70
N GLN A 569 51.27 -10.77 3.21
CA GLN A 569 51.61 -9.35 3.02
C GLN A 569 52.67 -8.84 3.99
N TYR A 570 52.48 -9.11 5.28
CA TYR A 570 53.24 -8.48 6.37
C TYR A 570 53.94 -9.49 7.29
N GLY A 571 53.60 -10.78 7.16
CA GLY A 571 54.04 -11.84 8.07
C GLY A 571 54.97 -12.87 7.43
N GLU A 572 54.79 -14.14 7.81
CA GLU A 572 55.60 -15.26 7.33
C GLU A 572 54.77 -16.14 6.37
N PRO A 573 55.14 -16.24 5.08
CA PRO A 573 54.39 -17.03 4.10
C PRO A 573 54.25 -18.52 4.46
N LYS A 574 55.18 -19.08 5.24
CA LYS A 574 55.09 -20.47 5.71
C LYS A 574 53.86 -20.70 6.60
N LYS A 575 53.54 -19.74 7.48
CA LYS A 575 52.37 -19.83 8.36
C LYS A 575 51.06 -19.77 7.57
N ALA A 576 51.03 -19.11 6.42
CA ALA A 576 49.86 -19.09 5.55
C ALA A 576 49.46 -20.50 5.07
N SER A 577 50.45 -21.38 4.82
CA SER A 577 50.20 -22.80 4.49
C SER A 577 49.63 -23.56 5.70
N ASP A 578 50.20 -23.36 6.88
CA ASP A 578 49.74 -24.02 8.11
C ASP A 578 48.30 -23.57 8.48
N ILE A 579 47.99 -22.28 8.29
CA ILE A 579 46.66 -21.72 8.50
C ILE A 579 45.65 -22.31 7.50
N HIS A 580 46.03 -22.46 6.23
CA HIS A 580 45.18 -23.11 5.23
C HIS A 580 44.86 -24.57 5.61
N GLU A 581 45.86 -25.34 6.06
CA GLU A 581 45.63 -26.71 6.50
C GLU A 581 44.69 -26.78 7.73
N ARG A 582 44.86 -25.86 8.68
CA ARG A 582 43.97 -25.73 9.83
C ARG A 582 42.54 -25.40 9.41
N ALA A 583 42.36 -24.43 8.51
CA ALA A 583 41.05 -24.01 8.02
C ALA A 583 40.28 -25.18 7.38
N VAL A 584 40.95 -25.98 6.53
CA VAL A 584 40.35 -27.14 5.87
C VAL A 584 39.87 -28.20 6.88
N LYS A 585 40.54 -28.33 8.03
CA LYS A 585 40.17 -29.26 9.10
C LYS A 585 39.05 -28.75 10.00
N THR A 586 38.90 -27.43 10.16
CA THR A 586 37.98 -26.81 11.13
C THR A 586 36.66 -26.32 10.50
N LEU A 587 36.66 -25.95 9.22
CA LEU A 587 35.47 -25.47 8.52
C LEU A 587 34.43 -26.58 8.28
N ASP A 588 33.15 -26.19 8.31
CA ASP A 588 32.07 -27.08 7.91
C ASP A 588 32.24 -27.59 6.47
N SER A 589 31.89 -28.86 6.25
CA SER A 589 32.06 -29.55 4.96
C SER A 589 31.46 -28.83 3.75
N SER A 590 30.40 -28.03 3.96
CA SER A 590 29.75 -27.22 2.92
C SER A 590 30.59 -26.00 2.49
N LEU A 591 31.43 -25.47 3.38
CA LEU A 591 32.23 -24.26 3.19
C LEU A 591 33.66 -24.57 2.76
N THR A 592 34.15 -25.79 3.02
CA THR A 592 35.52 -26.22 2.70
C THR A 592 35.83 -26.09 1.20
N TYR A 593 34.91 -26.49 0.32
CA TYR A 593 35.13 -26.42 -1.14
C TYR A 593 35.25 -24.98 -1.65
N SER A 594 34.37 -24.08 -1.18
CA SER A 594 34.45 -22.66 -1.51
C SER A 594 35.75 -22.04 -1.00
N PHE A 595 36.17 -22.39 0.22
CA PHE A 595 37.41 -21.88 0.80
C PHE A 595 38.66 -22.29 0.00
N ILE A 596 38.77 -23.57 -0.40
CA ILE A 596 39.90 -24.07 -1.20
C ILE A 596 39.98 -23.34 -2.55
N ARG A 597 38.83 -23.13 -3.21
CA ARG A 597 38.76 -22.38 -4.46
C ARG A 597 39.24 -20.94 -4.27
N ASP A 598 38.74 -20.25 -3.25
CA ASP A 598 39.04 -18.84 -3.00
C ASP A 598 40.52 -18.65 -2.57
N TYR A 599 41.08 -19.59 -1.82
CA TYR A 599 42.52 -19.65 -1.53
C TYR A 599 43.36 -19.85 -2.80
N GLY A 600 42.93 -20.76 -3.69
CA GLY A 600 43.60 -20.98 -4.97
C GLY A 600 43.64 -19.72 -5.85
N LEU A 601 42.59 -18.90 -5.80
CA LEU A 601 42.55 -17.60 -6.49
C LEU A 601 43.53 -16.57 -5.89
N ILE A 602 43.68 -16.54 -4.57
CA ILE A 602 44.66 -15.67 -3.89
C ILE A 602 46.08 -16.09 -4.28
N MET A 603 46.36 -17.39 -4.30
CA MET A 603 47.67 -17.92 -4.70
C MET A 603 47.97 -17.73 -6.19
N ALA A 604 46.95 -17.71 -7.05
CA ALA A 604 47.10 -17.46 -8.49
C ALA A 604 47.33 -15.98 -8.84
N LYS A 605 47.08 -15.03 -7.92
CA LYS A 605 47.26 -13.57 -8.14
C LYS A 605 48.11 -12.92 -7.04
N PRO A 606 49.39 -13.30 -6.88
CA PRO A 606 50.26 -12.72 -5.86
C PRO A 606 50.50 -11.21 -6.04
N ASP A 607 50.41 -10.69 -7.26
CA ASP A 607 50.62 -9.26 -7.56
C ASP A 607 49.45 -8.35 -7.16
N SER A 608 48.27 -8.91 -6.85
CA SER A 608 47.08 -8.15 -6.40
C SER A 608 47.04 -7.91 -4.89
N ILE A 609 48.07 -8.38 -4.18
CA ILE A 609 48.15 -8.43 -2.72
C ILE A 609 49.10 -7.33 -2.19
N LYS A 610 49.73 -6.52 -3.04
CA LYS A 610 50.61 -5.41 -2.61
C LYS A 610 49.86 -4.11 -2.34
#